data_AF-A0A3A1NDS0-F1
#
_entry.id   AF-A0A3A1NDS0-F1
#
_cell.length_a   1.000
_cell.length_b   1.000
_cell.length_c   1.000
_cell.angle_alpha   90.00
_cell.angle_beta   90.00
_cell.angle_gamma   90.00
#
_symmetry.space_group_name_H-M   'P 1'
#
loop_
_entity.id
_entity.type
_entity.pdbx_description
1 polymer ?
#
loop_
_entity_poly.entity_id
_entity_poly.type
_entity_poly.pdbx_seq_one_letter_code
_entity_poly.pdbx_strand_id
1 'polypeptide(L)'
;MSETLYKVLDFSRPIDRQSFMEVISELDSLPPSHKKHALSEGQLKTLIAAIFTYGLHYDEVPKEQRELLLKAILEDKQPLFDLSQTFGRHLINNLGNSAKLQLEALKNIEYDFKRPLSNEPLVDFVEMELLDQTTSYRKWEYGRFSVAYLTAHFSTQAQWKKVEKTVKEKKPRPEAYLKNFDKELENARYGLDAHEQVLLHLVVKAKLLPEKTTMADYLLAGSIVQQHLLGLSLRLEKLAKALVNVIERTPNINKRRGGPKL
;
A
#
# COMPACT_ATOMS: atom_id res chain seq x y z
N MET A 1 11.24 -34.24 1.43
CA MET A 1 11.21 -32.84 0.99
C MET A 1 10.91 -32.00 2.22
N SER A 2 11.87 -31.25 2.73
CA SER A 2 11.63 -30.32 3.82
C SER A 2 10.70 -29.23 3.29
N GLU A 3 9.51 -29.09 3.87
CA GLU A 3 8.67 -27.92 3.65
C GLU A 3 9.52 -26.70 4.01
N THR A 4 9.97 -25.95 3.00
CA THR A 4 10.48 -24.61 3.22
C THR A 4 9.32 -23.80 3.80
N LEU A 5 9.29 -23.70 5.12
CA LEU A 5 8.33 -22.92 5.87
C LEU A 5 8.47 -21.46 5.43
N TYR A 6 7.59 -21.06 4.53
CA TYR A 6 7.47 -19.69 4.09
C TYR A 6 7.11 -18.81 5.29
N LYS A 7 8.02 -17.91 5.68
CA LYS A 7 7.76 -16.99 6.78
C LYS A 7 7.02 -15.76 6.26
N VAL A 8 5.73 -15.71 6.58
CA VAL A 8 4.86 -14.55 6.38
C VAL A 8 5.43 -13.33 7.12
N LEU A 9 5.34 -12.16 6.51
CA LEU A 9 5.77 -10.89 7.09
C LEU A 9 5.01 -10.61 8.39
N ASP A 10 5.78 -10.23 9.40
CA ASP A 10 5.25 -9.74 10.66
C ASP A 10 5.05 -8.22 10.58
N PHE A 11 3.82 -7.81 10.28
CA PHE A 11 3.40 -6.40 10.23
C PHE A 11 3.20 -5.78 11.63
N SER A 12 3.31 -6.56 12.71
CA SER A 12 3.16 -6.03 14.08
C SER A 12 4.42 -5.32 14.60
N ARG A 13 5.57 -5.55 13.93
CA ARG A 13 6.84 -4.93 14.31
C ARG A 13 6.76 -3.42 14.14
N PRO A 14 7.20 -2.64 15.14
CA PRO A 14 7.26 -1.19 15.01
C PRO A 14 8.20 -0.81 13.86
N ILE A 15 7.80 0.21 13.11
CA ILE A 15 8.60 0.82 12.05
C ILE A 15 8.85 2.29 12.41
N ASP A 16 10.01 2.78 12.02
CA ASP A 16 10.29 4.21 12.04
C ASP A 16 9.44 4.91 10.96
N ARG A 17 8.88 6.08 11.27
CA ARG A 17 8.02 6.87 10.37
C ARG A 17 8.69 8.17 9.88
N GLN A 18 9.98 8.33 10.13
CA GLN A 18 10.73 9.48 9.64
C GLN A 18 10.63 9.58 8.11
N SER A 19 10.17 10.73 7.62
CA SER A 19 10.07 11.04 6.19
C SER A 19 11.44 11.37 5.59
N PHE A 20 11.56 11.25 4.27
CA PHE A 20 12.79 11.60 3.58
C PHE A 20 13.17 13.08 3.76
N MET A 21 12.18 13.98 3.74
CA MET A 21 12.40 15.40 3.96
C MET A 21 12.91 15.73 5.36
N GLU A 22 12.44 15.00 6.39
CA GLU A 22 12.98 15.12 7.75
C GLU A 22 14.45 14.70 7.80
N VAL A 23 14.82 13.60 7.14
CA VAL A 23 16.22 13.16 7.03
C VAL A 23 17.09 14.22 6.38
N ILE A 24 16.65 14.81 5.26
CA ILE A 24 17.41 15.88 4.59
C ILE A 24 17.58 17.10 5.49
N SER A 25 16.51 17.53 6.15
CA SER A 25 16.53 18.66 7.08
C SER A 25 17.52 18.44 8.24
N GLU A 26 17.54 17.23 8.81
CA GLU A 26 18.51 16.85 9.84
C GLU A 26 19.94 16.91 9.33
N LEU A 27 20.21 16.34 8.15
CA LEU A 27 21.55 16.31 7.57
C LEU A 27 22.06 17.70 7.16
N ASP A 28 21.20 18.55 6.60
CA ASP A 28 21.55 19.93 6.22
C ASP A 28 21.81 20.83 7.44
N SER A 29 21.26 20.48 8.61
CA SER A 29 21.50 21.21 9.87
C SER A 29 22.87 20.91 10.51
N LEU A 30 23.61 19.91 10.00
CA LEU A 30 24.90 19.50 10.56
C LEU A 30 26.08 20.38 10.09
N PRO A 31 27.06 20.68 10.96
CA PRO A 31 28.23 21.47 10.61
C PRO A 31 29.09 20.84 9.48
N PRO A 32 29.79 21.64 8.65
CA PRO A 32 30.61 21.13 7.53
C PRO A 32 31.73 20.15 7.89
N SER A 33 32.20 20.14 9.15
CA SER A 33 33.20 19.19 9.67
C SER A 33 32.66 17.79 9.92
N HIS A 34 31.34 17.62 9.83
CA HIS A 34 30.60 16.38 10.03
C HIS A 34 30.15 15.71 8.70
N LYS A 35 30.71 16.13 7.56
CA LYS A 35 30.30 15.66 6.22
C LYS A 35 30.61 14.19 5.88
N LYS A 36 31.20 13.43 6.80
CA LYS A 36 31.45 11.98 6.67
C LYS A 36 30.63 11.19 7.69
N HIS A 37 29.31 11.33 7.65
CA HIS A 37 28.46 10.56 8.56
C HIS A 37 27.82 9.37 7.85
N ALA A 38 28.22 8.19 8.32
CA ALA A 38 27.42 6.98 8.22
C ALA A 38 25.99 7.29 8.66
N LEU A 39 25.00 6.83 7.89
CA LEU A 39 23.60 7.05 8.22
C LEU A 39 23.22 6.38 9.53
N SER A 40 22.33 7.01 10.29
CA SER A 40 21.61 6.29 11.34
C SER A 40 20.77 5.17 10.71
N GLU A 41 20.45 4.14 11.50
CA GLU A 41 19.62 3.03 11.00
C GLU A 41 18.26 3.51 10.47
N GLY A 42 17.64 4.49 11.13
CA GLY A 42 16.37 5.09 10.69
C GLY A 42 16.52 5.82 9.35
N GLN A 43 17.56 6.65 9.21
CA GLN A 43 17.83 7.41 7.99
C GLN A 43 18.12 6.49 6.80
N LEU A 44 18.91 5.42 7.00
CA LEU A 44 19.18 4.42 5.97
C LEU A 44 17.89 3.70 5.54
N LYS A 45 17.05 3.28 6.50
CA LYS A 45 15.77 2.64 6.19
C LYS A 45 14.83 3.56 5.41
N THR A 46 14.82 4.86 5.73
CA THR A 46 14.04 5.87 5.01
C THR A 46 14.50 6.01 3.56
N LEU A 47 15.81 6.08 3.32
CA LEU A 47 16.37 6.13 1.96
C LEU A 47 16.05 4.85 1.17
N ILE A 48 16.23 3.67 1.77
CA ILE A 48 15.88 2.37 1.17
C ILE A 48 14.38 2.32 0.82
N ALA A 49 13.50 2.75 1.72
CA ALA A 49 12.05 2.73 1.50
C ALA A 49 11.62 3.65 0.34
N ALA A 50 12.29 4.80 0.18
CA ALA A 50 12.04 5.70 -0.94
C ALA A 50 12.50 5.09 -2.29
N ILE A 51 13.70 4.53 -2.34
CA ILE A 51 14.22 3.84 -3.55
C ILE A 51 13.35 2.63 -3.89
N PHE A 52 12.94 1.85 -2.88
CA PHE A 52 12.01 0.73 -3.04
C PHE A 52 10.68 1.19 -3.65
N THR A 53 10.10 2.28 -3.12
CA THR A 53 8.85 2.83 -3.65
C THR A 53 9.00 3.26 -5.09
N TYR A 54 10.10 3.94 -5.42
CA TYR A 54 10.39 4.32 -6.80
C TYR A 54 10.53 3.11 -7.71
N GLY A 55 11.32 2.10 -7.32
CA GLY A 55 11.52 0.89 -8.12
C GLY A 55 10.24 0.08 -8.31
N LEU A 56 9.38 -0.01 -7.30
CA LEU A 56 8.13 -0.77 -7.36
C LEU A 56 7.13 -0.17 -8.36
N HIS A 57 7.15 1.16 -8.52
CA HIS A 57 6.24 1.92 -9.39
C HIS A 57 6.95 2.52 -10.61
N TYR A 58 8.17 2.07 -10.91
CA TYR A 58 9.03 2.64 -11.96
C TYR A 58 8.39 2.66 -13.35
N ASP A 59 7.60 1.62 -13.65
CA ASP A 59 6.91 1.44 -14.93
C ASP A 59 5.47 1.96 -14.93
N GLU A 60 5.01 2.59 -13.84
CA GLU A 60 3.69 3.24 -13.81
C GLU A 60 3.65 4.47 -14.72
N VAL A 61 4.78 5.16 -14.88
CA VAL A 61 4.88 6.40 -15.66
C VAL A 61 5.82 6.26 -16.87
N PRO A 62 5.58 7.01 -17.96
CA PRO A 62 6.51 7.09 -19.08
C PRO A 62 7.91 7.54 -18.64
N LYS A 63 8.93 7.19 -19.42
CA LYS A 63 10.34 7.45 -19.10
C LYS A 63 10.61 8.92 -18.77
N GLU A 64 9.95 9.82 -19.49
CA GLU A 64 10.09 11.28 -19.36
C GLU A 64 9.55 11.82 -18.03
N GLN A 65 8.68 11.07 -17.35
CA GLN A 65 8.07 11.46 -16.08
C GLN A 65 8.71 10.79 -14.87
N ARG A 66 9.68 9.89 -15.06
CA ARG A 66 10.31 9.12 -13.97
C ARG A 66 11.06 10.00 -12.97
N GLU A 67 11.74 11.05 -13.43
CA GLU A 67 12.39 12.01 -12.54
C GLU A 67 11.37 12.76 -11.66
N LEU A 68 10.22 13.11 -12.25
CA LEU A 68 9.12 13.76 -11.51
C LEU A 68 8.49 12.81 -10.50
N LEU A 69 8.33 11.52 -10.85
CA LEU A 69 7.86 10.48 -9.94
C LEU A 69 8.81 10.34 -8.74
N LEU A 70 10.12 10.19 -8.98
CA LEU A 70 11.12 10.12 -7.91
C LEU A 70 11.02 11.34 -7.00
N LYS A 71 10.99 12.54 -7.59
CA LYS A 71 10.85 13.78 -6.81
C LYS A 71 9.57 13.79 -5.97
N ALA A 72 8.43 13.36 -6.52
CA ALA A 72 7.17 13.32 -5.81
C ALA A 72 7.17 12.32 -4.64
N ILE A 73 7.91 11.20 -4.77
CA ILE A 73 8.11 10.22 -3.68
C ILE A 73 8.99 10.82 -2.57
N LEU A 74 10.12 11.44 -2.93
CA LEU A 74 11.05 12.02 -1.96
C LEU A 74 10.43 13.18 -1.18
N GLU A 75 9.58 13.97 -1.83
CA GLU A 75 8.88 15.12 -1.23
C GLU A 75 7.55 14.74 -0.55
N ASP A 76 7.20 13.44 -0.51
CA ASP A 76 5.95 12.89 0.03
C ASP A 76 4.69 13.63 -0.47
N LYS A 77 4.67 13.96 -1.76
CA LYS A 77 3.62 14.81 -2.36
C LYS A 77 2.29 14.12 -2.57
N GLN A 78 2.23 12.80 -2.38
CA GLN A 78 1.06 11.98 -2.70
C GLN A 78 0.76 10.99 -1.57
N PRO A 79 -0.47 10.98 -1.02
CA PRO A 79 -0.80 10.19 0.17
C PRO A 79 -0.51 8.68 0.07
N LEU A 80 -0.64 8.07 -1.12
CA LEU A 80 -0.44 6.63 -1.24
C LEU A 80 1.03 6.22 -1.41
N PHE A 81 1.99 7.13 -1.58
CA PHE A 81 3.40 6.73 -1.55
C PHE A 81 3.82 6.19 -0.18
N ASP A 82 3.22 6.69 0.90
CA ASP A 82 3.42 6.16 2.26
C ASP A 82 3.05 4.67 2.37
N LEU A 83 2.08 4.17 1.59
CA LEU A 83 1.71 2.75 1.57
C LEU A 83 2.92 1.87 1.21
N SER A 84 3.58 2.19 0.09
CA SER A 84 4.73 1.42 -0.39
C SER A 84 5.97 1.65 0.48
N GLN A 85 6.19 2.88 0.98
CA GLN A 85 7.29 3.17 1.90
C GLN A 85 7.14 2.37 3.21
N THR A 86 5.94 2.37 3.79
CA THR A 86 5.60 1.63 5.01
C THR A 86 5.79 0.12 4.79
N PHE A 87 5.33 -0.42 3.66
CA PHE A 87 5.56 -1.82 3.32
C PHE A 87 7.05 -2.15 3.19
N GLY A 88 7.82 -1.29 2.51
CA GLY A 88 9.27 -1.43 2.40
C GLY A 88 9.97 -1.50 3.76
N ARG A 89 9.54 -0.66 4.72
CA ARG A 89 10.07 -0.71 6.10
C ARG A 89 9.72 -2.02 6.82
N HIS A 90 8.52 -2.55 6.59
CA HIS A 90 8.18 -3.89 7.10
C HIS A 90 9.03 -4.99 6.48
N LEU A 91 9.35 -4.93 5.17
CA LEU A 91 10.29 -5.86 4.54
C LEU A 91 11.65 -5.80 5.23
N ILE A 92 12.21 -4.59 5.41
CA ILE A 92 13.50 -4.39 6.05
C ILE A 92 13.54 -5.01 7.46
N ASN A 93 12.49 -4.80 8.26
CA ASN A 93 12.39 -5.35 9.60
C ASN A 93 12.16 -6.87 9.64
N ASN A 94 11.86 -7.50 8.49
CA ASN A 94 11.62 -8.93 8.34
C ASN A 94 12.69 -9.66 7.51
N LEU A 95 13.79 -8.99 7.16
CA LEU A 95 14.88 -9.58 6.39
C LEU A 95 15.42 -10.87 7.00
N GLY A 96 15.81 -11.81 6.12
CA GLY A 96 16.56 -12.99 6.49
C GLY A 96 17.98 -12.64 6.95
N ASN A 97 18.68 -13.60 7.57
CA ASN A 97 20.01 -13.35 8.14
C ASN A 97 21.02 -12.84 7.10
N SER A 98 21.01 -13.38 5.88
CA SER A 98 21.90 -12.94 4.79
C SER A 98 21.66 -11.47 4.42
N ALA A 99 20.42 -11.12 4.11
CA ALA A 99 20.04 -9.76 3.73
C ALA A 99 20.27 -8.75 4.87
N LYS A 100 20.13 -9.17 6.13
CA LYS A 100 20.51 -8.34 7.29
C LYS A 100 22.00 -8.02 7.31
N LEU A 101 22.87 -8.98 7.04
CA LEU A 101 24.31 -8.74 6.97
C LEU A 101 24.67 -7.76 5.85
N GLN A 102 24.01 -7.87 4.70
CA GLN A 102 24.16 -6.89 3.62
C GLN A 102 23.70 -5.49 4.06
N LEU A 103 22.54 -5.38 4.73
CA LEU A 103 22.05 -4.11 5.27
C LEU A 103 23.02 -3.49 6.29
N GLU A 104 23.64 -4.30 7.15
CA GLU A 104 24.66 -3.81 8.09
C GLU A 104 25.91 -3.29 7.36
N ALA A 105 26.32 -3.94 6.26
CA ALA A 105 27.43 -3.45 5.44
C ALA A 105 27.14 -2.07 4.83
N LEU A 106 25.89 -1.81 4.44
CA LEU A 106 25.44 -0.52 3.91
C LEU A 106 25.52 0.63 4.91
N LYS A 107 25.57 0.38 6.22
CA LYS A 107 25.67 1.47 7.22
C LYS A 107 27.00 2.23 7.15
N ASN A 108 28.06 1.60 6.65
CA ASN A 108 29.41 2.17 6.64
C ASN A 108 29.76 2.93 5.35
N ILE A 109 28.77 3.20 4.48
CA ILE A 109 28.94 3.85 3.18
C ILE A 109 28.47 5.31 3.27
N GLU A 110 29.16 6.21 2.57
CA GLU A 110 28.73 7.59 2.36
C GLU A 110 27.79 7.66 1.14
N TYR A 111 26.66 8.37 1.30
CA TYR A 111 25.60 8.42 0.28
C TYR A 111 25.38 9.83 -0.29
N ASP A 112 25.06 9.90 -1.58
CA ASP A 112 24.54 11.11 -2.23
C ASP A 112 23.02 11.17 -2.08
N PHE A 113 22.54 11.98 -1.13
CA PHE A 113 21.11 12.17 -0.88
C PHE A 113 20.40 13.04 -1.91
N LYS A 114 21.15 13.87 -2.64
CA LYS A 114 20.56 14.69 -3.71
C LYS A 114 20.28 13.85 -4.94
N ARG A 115 21.01 12.75 -5.09
CA ARG A 115 20.83 11.76 -6.15
C ARG A 115 20.74 10.34 -5.56
N PRO A 116 19.63 9.99 -4.88
CA PRO A 116 19.48 8.69 -4.22
C PRO A 116 19.82 7.48 -5.10
N LEU A 117 19.51 7.56 -6.41
CA LEU A 117 19.73 6.49 -7.37
C LEU A 117 21.18 6.35 -7.87
N SER A 118 22.08 7.29 -7.56
CA SER A 118 23.51 7.13 -7.89
C SER A 118 24.27 6.28 -6.88
N ASN A 119 23.60 5.85 -5.80
CA ASN A 119 24.19 5.01 -4.77
C ASN A 119 24.06 3.53 -5.17
N GLU A 120 24.91 3.06 -6.08
CA GLU A 120 24.82 1.70 -6.67
C GLU A 120 24.65 0.58 -5.62
N PRO A 121 25.45 0.49 -4.53
CA PRO A 121 25.28 -0.59 -3.55
C PRO A 121 23.90 -0.61 -2.88
N LEU A 122 23.28 0.57 -2.77
CA LEU A 122 21.97 0.73 -2.16
C LEU A 122 20.85 0.32 -3.13
N VAL A 123 21.01 0.70 -4.41
CA VAL A 123 20.07 0.32 -5.47
C VAL A 123 20.11 -1.19 -5.66
N ASP A 124 21.30 -1.80 -5.76
CA ASP A 124 21.47 -3.25 -5.88
C ASP A 124 20.80 -4.00 -4.73
N PHE A 125 21.01 -3.53 -3.49
CA PHE A 125 20.35 -4.11 -2.32
C PHE A 125 18.82 -4.03 -2.40
N VAL A 126 18.28 -2.87 -2.80
CA VAL A 126 16.83 -2.69 -2.94
C VAL A 126 16.28 -3.62 -4.02
N GLU A 127 16.95 -3.72 -5.16
CA GLU A 127 16.55 -4.60 -6.26
C GLU A 127 16.51 -6.06 -5.82
N MET A 128 17.61 -6.55 -5.24
CA MET A 128 17.77 -7.97 -4.89
C MET A 128 16.96 -8.37 -3.66
N GLU A 129 16.97 -7.57 -2.60
CA GLU A 129 16.45 -7.99 -1.30
C GLU A 129 15.02 -7.52 -1.03
N LEU A 130 14.52 -6.52 -1.76
CA LEU A 130 13.17 -5.98 -1.56
C LEU A 130 12.29 -6.14 -2.80
N LEU A 131 12.72 -5.65 -3.97
CA LEU A 131 11.90 -5.65 -5.19
C LEU A 131 11.71 -7.06 -5.75
N ASP A 132 12.75 -7.86 -5.87
CA ASP A 132 12.64 -9.24 -6.35
C ASP A 132 11.65 -10.04 -5.48
N GLN A 133 11.78 -9.95 -4.16
CA GLN A 133 10.86 -10.61 -3.23
C GLN A 133 9.41 -10.13 -3.40
N THR A 134 9.21 -8.80 -3.50
CA THR A 134 7.88 -8.19 -3.62
C THR A 134 7.20 -8.52 -4.94
N THR A 135 7.95 -8.60 -6.03
CA THR A 135 7.41 -8.85 -7.37
C THR A 135 7.29 -10.34 -7.69
N SER A 136 7.99 -11.21 -6.95
CA SER A 136 7.89 -12.66 -7.06
C SER A 136 6.92 -13.26 -6.03
N TYR A 137 7.44 -13.79 -4.92
CA TYR A 137 6.69 -14.65 -4.00
C TYR A 137 5.99 -13.89 -2.87
N ARG A 138 6.39 -12.65 -2.55
CA ARG A 138 5.73 -11.79 -1.55
C ARG A 138 4.65 -10.87 -2.15
N LYS A 139 4.37 -10.96 -3.45
CA LYS A 139 3.41 -10.08 -4.13
C LYS A 139 2.02 -10.09 -3.49
N TRP A 140 1.57 -11.24 -3.01
CA TRP A 140 0.31 -11.37 -2.30
C TRP A 140 0.34 -10.67 -0.93
N GLU A 141 1.49 -10.62 -0.26
CA GLU A 141 1.64 -9.91 1.02
C GLU A 141 1.57 -8.40 0.83
N TYR A 142 2.17 -7.90 -0.26
CA TYR A 142 2.02 -6.50 -0.65
C TYR A 142 0.55 -6.15 -0.93
N GLY A 143 -0.16 -7.01 -1.66
CA GLY A 143 -1.59 -6.80 -1.91
C GLY A 143 -2.45 -6.89 -0.64
N ARG A 144 -2.17 -7.85 0.25
CA ARG A 144 -2.83 -7.96 1.56
C ARG A 144 -2.59 -6.72 2.41
N PHE A 145 -1.36 -6.24 2.45
CA PHE A 145 -0.97 -5.02 3.15
C PHE A 145 -1.71 -3.82 2.56
N SER A 146 -1.71 -3.68 1.23
CA SER A 146 -2.39 -2.59 0.50
C SER A 146 -3.88 -2.53 0.82
N VAL A 147 -4.55 -3.68 0.81
CA VAL A 147 -5.98 -3.77 1.16
C VAL A 147 -6.22 -3.35 2.60
N ALA A 148 -5.39 -3.78 3.55
CA ALA A 148 -5.50 -3.38 4.94
C ALA A 148 -5.28 -1.87 5.13
N TYR A 149 -4.26 -1.32 4.45
CA TYR A 149 -3.94 0.11 4.46
C TYR A 149 -5.12 0.94 3.92
N LEU A 150 -5.63 0.61 2.73
CA LEU A 150 -6.78 1.31 2.13
C LEU A 150 -8.05 1.14 2.97
N THR A 151 -8.28 -0.04 3.54
CA THR A 151 -9.40 -0.26 4.46
C THR A 151 -9.31 0.69 5.65
N ALA A 152 -8.14 0.82 6.28
CA ALA A 152 -7.94 1.74 7.40
C ALA A 152 -8.16 3.19 6.97
N HIS A 153 -7.62 3.59 5.82
CA HIS A 153 -7.80 4.92 5.25
C HIS A 153 -9.29 5.26 5.05
N PHE A 154 -10.03 4.38 4.36
CA PHE A 154 -11.47 4.57 4.12
C PHE A 154 -12.33 4.38 5.38
N SER A 155 -11.81 3.70 6.40
CA SER A 155 -12.56 3.47 7.64
C SER A 155 -12.87 4.74 8.42
N THR A 156 -12.07 5.78 8.21
CA THR A 156 -12.29 7.10 8.81
C THR A 156 -13.48 7.83 8.18
N GLN A 157 -13.85 7.50 6.93
CA GLN A 157 -14.86 8.23 6.16
C GLN A 157 -16.17 7.45 6.01
N ALA A 158 -16.11 6.13 5.92
CA ALA A 158 -17.29 5.28 5.73
C ALA A 158 -17.86 4.77 7.05
N GLN A 159 -19.20 4.65 7.11
CA GLN A 159 -19.94 4.14 8.27
C GLN A 159 -19.80 2.61 8.44
N TRP A 160 -18.57 2.08 8.41
CA TRP A 160 -18.30 0.64 8.45
C TRP A 160 -18.91 -0.06 9.65
N LYS A 161 -18.92 0.58 10.83
CA LYS A 161 -19.57 0.02 12.02
C LYS A 161 -21.05 -0.30 11.78
N LYS A 162 -21.75 0.53 11.01
CA LYS A 162 -23.16 0.34 10.65
C LYS A 162 -23.33 -0.77 9.61
N VAL A 163 -22.41 -0.88 8.66
CA VAL A 163 -22.38 -1.95 7.64
C VAL A 163 -22.11 -3.29 8.29
N GLU A 164 -21.04 -3.41 9.08
CA GLU A 164 -20.68 -4.62 9.80
C GLU A 164 -21.82 -5.08 10.70
N LYS A 165 -22.40 -4.15 11.47
CA LYS A 165 -23.59 -4.42 12.30
C LYS A 165 -24.75 -4.91 11.46
N THR A 166 -25.03 -4.27 10.32
CA THR A 166 -26.14 -4.68 9.45
C THR A 166 -25.92 -6.03 8.77
N VAL A 167 -24.71 -6.33 8.32
CA VAL A 167 -24.35 -7.61 7.70
C VAL A 167 -24.37 -8.73 8.73
N LYS A 168 -23.87 -8.49 9.95
CA LYS A 168 -23.89 -9.46 11.06
C LYS A 168 -25.29 -9.70 11.63
N GLU A 169 -26.07 -8.64 11.87
CA GLU A 169 -27.39 -8.73 12.53
C GLU A 169 -28.52 -9.17 11.60
N LYS A 170 -28.52 -8.73 10.33
CA LYS A 170 -29.69 -8.96 9.45
C LYS A 170 -29.63 -10.27 8.66
N LYS A 171 -28.60 -11.09 8.87
CA LYS A 171 -28.32 -12.33 8.12
C LYS A 171 -28.42 -12.21 6.57
N PRO A 172 -28.16 -11.08 5.88
CA PRO A 172 -27.78 -11.21 4.48
C PRO A 172 -26.48 -12.02 4.48
N ARG A 173 -26.45 -13.14 3.76
CA ARG A 173 -25.20 -13.83 3.45
C ARG A 173 -24.24 -12.74 2.92
N PRO A 174 -23.06 -12.47 3.51
CA PRO A 174 -22.23 -11.34 3.11
C PRO A 174 -21.89 -11.33 1.61
N GLU A 175 -21.94 -12.49 0.96
CA GLU A 175 -21.85 -12.66 -0.50
C GLU A 175 -22.99 -11.97 -1.25
N ALA A 176 -24.21 -12.03 -0.73
CA ALA A 176 -25.36 -11.32 -1.30
C ALA A 176 -25.22 -9.80 -1.13
N TYR A 177 -24.62 -9.34 -0.03
CA TYR A 177 -24.28 -7.93 0.14
C TYR A 177 -23.23 -7.50 -0.89
N LEU A 178 -22.14 -8.26 -1.02
CA LEU A 178 -21.06 -7.99 -1.98
C LEU A 178 -21.58 -7.94 -3.42
N LYS A 179 -22.46 -8.87 -3.82
CA LYS A 179 -23.10 -8.85 -5.14
C LYS A 179 -23.96 -7.60 -5.37
N ASN A 180 -24.64 -7.10 -4.34
CA ASN A 180 -25.42 -5.87 -4.46
C ASN A 180 -24.52 -4.64 -4.47
N PHE A 181 -23.42 -4.66 -3.70
CA PHE A 181 -22.39 -3.62 -3.73
C PHE A 181 -21.82 -3.47 -5.14
N ASP A 182 -21.46 -4.58 -5.80
CA ASP A 182 -20.92 -4.56 -7.17
C ASP A 182 -21.91 -3.98 -8.16
N LYS A 183 -23.18 -4.38 -8.07
CA LYS A 183 -24.24 -3.82 -8.91
C LYS A 183 -24.42 -2.31 -8.69
N GLU A 184 -24.39 -1.84 -7.45
CA GLU A 184 -24.48 -0.40 -7.18
C GLU A 184 -23.25 0.34 -7.69
N LEU A 185 -22.06 -0.25 -7.57
CA LEU A 185 -20.81 0.31 -8.08
C LEU A 185 -20.81 0.45 -9.61
N GLU A 186 -21.34 -0.55 -10.32
CA GLU A 186 -21.49 -0.54 -11.78
C GLU A 186 -22.60 0.43 -12.25
N ASN A 187 -23.74 0.43 -11.56
CA ASN A 187 -24.92 1.21 -11.98
C ASN A 187 -24.75 2.71 -11.71
N ALA A 188 -24.08 3.08 -10.62
CA ALA A 188 -23.86 4.46 -10.31
C ALA A 188 -22.61 4.95 -11.04
N ARG A 189 -22.81 5.96 -11.90
CA ARG A 189 -21.75 6.62 -12.68
C ARG A 189 -20.83 7.46 -11.78
N TYR A 190 -20.12 6.81 -10.86
CA TYR A 190 -19.09 7.44 -10.01
C TYR A 190 -17.85 7.86 -10.82
N GLY A 191 -17.82 7.54 -12.12
CA GLY A 191 -16.72 7.83 -13.03
C GLY A 191 -15.45 7.08 -12.64
N LEU A 192 -15.59 5.90 -12.02
CA LEU A 192 -14.46 5.06 -11.63
C LEU A 192 -14.00 4.20 -12.79
N ASP A 193 -12.69 4.02 -12.89
CA ASP A 193 -12.07 3.15 -13.88
C ASP A 193 -12.26 1.69 -13.45
N ALA A 194 -12.15 0.73 -14.38
CA ALA A 194 -12.43 -0.67 -14.07
C ALA A 194 -11.54 -1.24 -12.95
N HIS A 195 -10.25 -0.89 -12.93
CA HIS A 195 -9.31 -1.32 -11.89
C HIS A 195 -9.64 -0.72 -10.52
N GLU A 196 -10.14 0.52 -10.48
CA GLU A 196 -10.59 1.18 -9.25
C GLU A 196 -11.81 0.46 -8.67
N GLN A 197 -12.77 0.08 -9.52
CA GLN A 197 -13.96 -0.65 -9.10
C GLN A 197 -13.60 -2.00 -8.49
N VAL A 198 -12.71 -2.75 -9.17
CA VAL A 198 -12.19 -4.02 -8.68
C VAL A 198 -11.45 -3.85 -7.36
N LEU A 199 -10.64 -2.80 -7.21
CA LEU A 199 -9.93 -2.54 -5.95
C LEU A 199 -10.91 -2.27 -4.79
N LEU A 200 -11.95 -1.46 -5.02
CA LEU A 200 -12.97 -1.20 -4.00
C LEU A 200 -13.74 -2.47 -3.62
N HIS A 201 -14.07 -3.33 -4.60
CA HIS A 201 -14.65 -4.66 -4.34
C HIS A 201 -13.74 -5.50 -3.43
N LEU A 202 -12.45 -5.59 -3.75
CA LEU A 202 -11.49 -6.38 -2.98
C LEU A 202 -11.32 -5.85 -1.54
N VAL A 203 -11.32 -4.52 -1.37
CA VAL A 203 -11.32 -3.88 -0.05
C VAL A 203 -12.55 -4.25 0.77
N VAL A 204 -13.74 -4.15 0.18
CA VAL A 204 -15.00 -4.49 0.85
C VAL A 204 -15.07 -5.98 1.16
N LYS A 205 -14.66 -6.83 0.22
CA LYS A 205 -14.59 -8.29 0.40
C LYS A 205 -13.67 -8.66 1.55
N ALA A 206 -12.45 -8.12 1.60
CA ALA A 206 -11.52 -8.39 2.69
C ALA A 206 -12.04 -7.93 4.05
N LYS A 207 -12.76 -6.80 4.09
CA LYS A 207 -13.34 -6.26 5.31
C LYS A 207 -14.53 -7.07 5.83
N LEU A 208 -15.41 -7.54 4.94
CA LEU A 208 -16.66 -8.23 5.31
C LEU A 208 -16.53 -9.76 5.35
N LEU A 209 -15.61 -10.32 4.56
CA LEU A 209 -15.41 -11.74 4.32
C LEU A 209 -13.91 -12.11 4.39
N PRO A 210 -13.21 -11.82 5.51
CA PRO A 210 -11.77 -12.09 5.62
C PRO A 210 -11.44 -13.58 5.40
N GLU A 211 -12.27 -14.49 5.91
CA GLU A 211 -12.10 -15.95 5.76
C GLU A 211 -12.27 -16.45 4.32
N LYS A 212 -12.93 -15.67 3.44
CA LYS A 212 -13.14 -16.01 2.03
C LYS A 212 -12.28 -15.19 1.08
N THR A 213 -11.41 -14.34 1.62
CA THR A 213 -10.47 -13.57 0.83
C THR A 213 -9.25 -14.43 0.59
N THR A 214 -9.00 -14.75 -0.68
CA THR A 214 -7.99 -15.69 -1.12
C THR A 214 -6.67 -15.00 -1.43
N MET A 215 -5.59 -15.77 -1.56
CA MET A 215 -4.31 -15.26 -2.05
C MET A 215 -4.43 -14.61 -3.44
N ALA A 216 -5.28 -15.15 -4.32
CA ALA A 216 -5.52 -14.60 -5.64
C ALA A 216 -6.16 -13.20 -5.58
N ASP A 217 -7.08 -12.98 -4.64
CA ASP A 217 -7.67 -11.66 -4.39
C ASP A 217 -6.58 -10.65 -4.00
N TYR A 218 -5.66 -11.05 -3.13
CA TYR A 218 -4.54 -10.19 -2.75
C TYR A 218 -3.53 -9.98 -3.88
N LEU A 219 -3.22 -10.99 -4.68
CA LEU A 219 -2.36 -10.82 -5.86
C LEU A 219 -2.94 -9.81 -6.85
N LEU A 220 -4.27 -9.85 -7.07
CA LEU A 220 -4.97 -8.89 -7.91
C LEU A 220 -4.90 -7.47 -7.32
N ALA A 221 -5.22 -7.32 -6.02
CA ALA A 221 -5.12 -6.03 -5.35
C ALA A 221 -3.70 -5.45 -5.42
N GLY A 222 -2.68 -6.27 -5.15
CA GLY A 222 -1.28 -5.86 -5.22
C GLY A 222 -0.87 -5.46 -6.63
N SER A 223 -1.34 -6.16 -7.66
CA SER A 223 -1.05 -5.80 -9.06
C SER A 223 -1.69 -4.46 -9.43
N ILE A 224 -2.94 -4.22 -9.05
CA ILE A 224 -3.64 -2.95 -9.30
C ILE A 224 -2.91 -1.80 -8.61
N VAL A 225 -2.58 -1.96 -7.33
CA VAL A 225 -1.88 -0.92 -6.55
C VAL A 225 -0.48 -0.67 -7.10
N GLN A 226 0.25 -1.71 -7.48
CA GLN A 226 1.57 -1.57 -8.10
C GLN A 226 1.51 -0.78 -9.41
N GLN A 227 0.54 -1.08 -10.28
CA GLN A 227 0.44 -0.50 -11.63
C GLN A 227 -0.21 0.89 -11.67
N HIS A 228 -0.94 1.28 -10.62
CA HIS A 228 -1.79 2.47 -10.64
C HIS A 228 -1.69 3.31 -9.35
N LEU A 229 -0.62 3.18 -8.55
CA LEU A 229 -0.52 3.85 -7.25
C LEU A 229 -0.69 5.37 -7.35
N LEU A 230 0.01 6.02 -8.27
CA LEU A 230 -0.08 7.46 -8.50
C LEU A 230 -1.50 7.86 -8.92
N GLY A 231 -2.09 7.14 -9.87
CA GLY A 231 -3.47 7.38 -10.33
C GLY A 231 -4.49 7.24 -9.19
N LEU A 232 -4.36 6.18 -8.40
CA LEU A 232 -5.17 5.93 -7.20
C LEU A 232 -4.97 7.03 -6.15
N SER A 233 -3.74 7.51 -5.96
CA SER A 233 -3.41 8.55 -4.99
C SER A 233 -4.08 9.87 -5.34
N LEU A 234 -3.98 10.28 -6.61
CA LEU A 234 -4.63 11.50 -7.11
C LEU A 234 -6.16 11.45 -7.01
N ARG A 235 -6.74 10.24 -7.06
CA ARG A 235 -8.19 10.00 -7.01
C ARG A 235 -8.67 9.48 -5.66
N LEU A 236 -7.83 9.50 -4.62
CA LEU A 236 -8.11 8.84 -3.34
C LEU A 236 -9.38 9.34 -2.67
N GLU A 237 -9.62 10.65 -2.67
CA GLU A 237 -10.86 11.22 -2.13
C GLU A 237 -12.10 10.80 -2.92
N LYS A 238 -11.97 10.73 -4.25
CA LYS A 238 -13.07 10.29 -5.13
C LYS A 238 -13.41 8.83 -4.86
N LEU A 239 -12.40 7.97 -4.71
CA LEU A 239 -12.56 6.58 -4.33
C LEU A 239 -13.27 6.44 -2.98
N ALA A 240 -12.83 7.22 -1.98
CA ALA A 240 -13.44 7.20 -0.66
C ALA A 240 -14.91 7.65 -0.68
N LYS A 241 -15.22 8.75 -1.38
CA LYS A 241 -16.59 9.24 -1.58
C LYS A 241 -17.46 8.23 -2.32
N ALA A 242 -16.94 7.61 -3.38
CA ALA A 242 -17.65 6.56 -4.11
C ALA A 242 -17.96 5.38 -3.19
N LEU A 243 -16.98 4.91 -2.43
CA LEU A 243 -17.15 3.80 -1.48
C LEU A 243 -18.23 4.11 -0.43
N VAL A 244 -18.20 5.30 0.18
CA VAL A 244 -19.23 5.75 1.14
C VAL A 244 -20.62 5.71 0.49
N ASN A 245 -20.75 6.32 -0.69
CA ASN A 245 -22.03 6.41 -1.40
C ASN A 245 -22.56 5.03 -1.78
N VAL A 246 -21.71 4.13 -2.27
CA VAL A 246 -22.11 2.76 -2.64
C VAL A 246 -22.56 2.03 -1.39
N ILE A 247 -21.80 2.11 -0.29
CA ILE A 247 -22.13 1.47 0.98
C ILE A 247 -23.51 1.92 1.50
N GLU A 248 -23.82 3.22 1.42
CA GLU A 248 -25.09 3.78 1.90
C GLU A 248 -26.28 3.44 1.00
N ARG A 249 -26.04 3.37 -0.32
CA ARG A 249 -27.06 3.06 -1.33
C ARG A 249 -27.32 1.57 -1.48
N THR A 250 -26.31 0.74 -1.23
CA THR A 250 -26.41 -0.72 -1.28
C THR A 250 -27.61 -1.16 -0.44
N PRO A 251 -28.68 -1.65 -1.10
CA PRO A 251 -29.91 -1.92 -0.40
C PRO A 251 -29.67 -3.00 0.64
N ASN A 252 -29.87 -2.65 1.91
CA ASN A 252 -30.20 -3.66 2.91
C ASN A 252 -31.48 -4.32 2.42
N ILE A 253 -31.49 -5.65 2.28
CA ILE A 253 -32.57 -6.46 1.68
C ILE A 253 -33.99 -6.08 2.15
N ASN A 254 -34.13 -5.40 3.29
CA ASN A 254 -35.40 -4.87 3.82
C ASN A 254 -35.96 -3.60 3.16
N LYS A 255 -35.24 -2.85 2.30
CA LYS A 255 -35.84 -1.69 1.58
C LYS A 255 -36.88 -2.10 0.53
N ARG A 256 -37.02 -3.40 0.22
CA ARG A 256 -38.04 -3.93 -0.70
C ARG A 256 -39.35 -4.38 -0.03
N ARG A 257 -39.52 -4.26 1.30
CA ARG A 257 -40.78 -4.58 1.99
C ARG A 257 -41.64 -3.33 2.17
N GLY A 258 -42.07 -2.76 1.07
CA GLY A 258 -43.10 -1.73 1.00
C GLY A 258 -44.00 -2.01 -0.20
N GLY A 259 -44.67 -3.16 -0.20
CA GLY A 259 -45.75 -3.41 -1.16
C GLY A 259 -46.87 -2.39 -0.96
N PRO A 260 -47.71 -2.13 -1.99
CA PRO A 260 -48.82 -1.22 -1.86
C PRO A 260 -49.73 -1.68 -0.72
N LYS A 261 -50.07 -0.76 0.19
CA LYS A 261 -51.14 -1.00 1.15
C LYS A 261 -52.44 -1.07 0.34
N LEU A 262 -53.02 -2.27 0.28
CA LEU A 262 -54.41 -2.48 -0.11
C LEU A 262 -55.33 -1.80 0.91
#